data_AF-A0A9E4N8B4-F1
#
_entry.id   AF-A0A9E4N8B4-F1
#
_cell.length_a   1.000
_cell.length_b   1.000
_cell.length_c   1.000
_cell.angle_alpha   90.00
_cell.angle_beta   90.00
_cell.angle_gamma   90.00
#
_symmetry.space_group_name_H-M   'P 1'
#
loop_
_entity.id
_entity.type
_entity.pdbx_description
1 polymer ?
#
loop_
_entity_poly.entity_id
_entity_poly.type
_entity_poly.pdbx_seq_one_letter_code
_entity_poly.pdbx_strand_id
1 'polypeptide(L)'
;MRDSSKTALLLIVLLAMLGTLGWFWFEKNFERREKVVRSSMSMEARRNPMLAAEMFLSRLGLSVESRTGREYLIQPPEEEGLLLVRDLGPPLTESGVTRLLAWVERGGHLVAAPSGQLQAGGKHNLLERLGVSLVDPDEAWQEEETPALDLSGRVDDLQVEVEMAQRFAFDENFEGAAPRVEDPRYLEFAWGDGTVTLISASGVFTNNRIGEYEHARL
;
A
#
# COMPACT_ATOMS: atom_id res chain seq x y z
N MET A 1 37.75 -66.31 15.38
CA MET A 1 37.46 -64.89 15.70
C MET A 1 38.26 -63.86 14.88
N ARG A 2 39.09 -64.24 13.89
CA ARG A 2 39.89 -63.29 13.04
C ARG A 2 39.21 -62.86 11.73
N ASP A 3 38.16 -63.55 11.29
CA ASP A 3 37.48 -63.23 10.02
C ASP A 3 36.32 -62.24 10.19
N SER A 4 35.66 -62.22 11.35
CA SER A 4 34.58 -61.27 11.65
C SER A 4 35.07 -59.82 11.76
N SER A 5 36.33 -59.59 12.15
CA SER A 5 36.91 -58.25 12.20
C SER A 5 37.25 -57.70 10.81
N LYS A 6 37.61 -58.57 9.86
CA LYS A 6 37.88 -58.19 8.46
C LYS A 6 36.59 -57.90 7.72
N THR A 7 35.54 -58.70 7.93
CA THR A 7 34.22 -58.43 7.36
C THR A 7 33.61 -57.16 7.93
N ALA A 8 33.76 -56.91 9.24
CA ALA A 8 33.35 -55.63 9.85
C ALA A 8 34.11 -54.44 9.25
N LEU A 9 35.43 -54.55 9.07
CA LEU A 9 36.24 -53.51 8.43
C LEU A 9 35.78 -53.24 6.98
N LEU A 10 35.52 -54.30 6.21
CA LEU A 10 35.04 -54.18 4.83
C LEU A 10 33.66 -53.51 4.76
N LEU A 11 32.76 -53.84 5.67
CA LEU A 11 31.44 -53.20 5.76
C LEU A 11 31.56 -51.72 6.11
N ILE A 12 32.47 -51.36 7.02
CA ILE A 12 32.72 -49.96 7.38
C ILE A 12 33.27 -49.19 6.18
N VAL A 13 34.24 -49.76 5.46
CA VAL A 13 34.81 -49.13 4.24
C VAL A 13 33.75 -48.98 3.15
N LEU A 14 32.92 -50.00 2.94
CA LEU A 14 31.83 -49.94 1.97
C LEU A 14 30.79 -48.87 2.34
N LEU A 15 30.42 -48.77 3.62
CA LEU A 15 29.49 -47.77 4.11
C LEU A 15 30.05 -46.35 3.96
N ALA A 16 31.34 -46.16 4.28
CA ALA A 16 32.02 -44.88 4.09
C ALA A 16 32.08 -44.50 2.60
N MET A 17 32.38 -45.45 1.72
CA MET A 17 32.41 -45.24 0.28
C MET A 17 31.02 -44.85 -0.25
N LEU A 18 29.96 -45.57 0.14
CA LEU A 18 28.58 -45.23 -0.20
C LEU A 18 28.18 -43.84 0.31
N GLY A 19 28.57 -43.49 1.55
CA GLY A 19 28.30 -42.18 2.15
C GLY A 19 28.97 -41.04 1.37
N THR A 20 30.25 -41.18 1.02
CA THR A 20 30.97 -40.16 0.23
C THR A 20 30.39 -39.98 -1.16
N LEU A 21 30.01 -41.08 -1.82
CA LEU A 21 29.42 -41.05 -3.15
C LEU A 21 28.02 -40.41 -3.12
N GLY A 22 27.22 -40.73 -2.10
CA GLY A 22 25.92 -40.11 -1.87
C GLY A 22 26.01 -38.62 -1.59
N TRP A 23 26.95 -38.18 -0.76
CA TRP A 23 27.19 -36.76 -0.48
C TRP A 23 27.58 -35.99 -1.74
N PHE A 24 28.51 -36.53 -2.53
CA PHE A 24 28.95 -35.90 -3.77
C PHE A 24 27.84 -35.83 -4.83
N TRP A 25 27.00 -36.87 -4.91
CA TRP A 25 25.81 -36.85 -5.76
C TRP A 25 24.81 -35.79 -5.29
N PHE A 26 24.57 -35.66 -3.98
CA PHE A 26 23.65 -34.67 -3.43
C PHE A 26 24.08 -33.23 -3.75
N GLU A 27 25.33 -32.86 -3.47
CA GLU A 27 25.87 -31.51 -3.76
C GLU A 27 25.82 -31.16 -5.25
N LYS A 28 25.96 -32.15 -6.15
CA LYS A 28 25.89 -31.91 -7.60
C LYS A 28 24.48 -31.81 -8.16
N ASN A 29 23.51 -32.48 -7.55
CA ASN A 29 22.15 -32.56 -8.07
C ASN A 29 21.17 -31.63 -7.32
N PHE A 30 21.55 -31.11 -6.16
CA PHE A 30 20.72 -30.21 -5.37
C PHE A 30 21.41 -28.85 -5.19
N GLU A 31 20.74 -27.81 -5.67
CA GLU A 31 21.15 -26.43 -5.40
C GLU A 31 20.43 -25.91 -4.15
N ARG A 32 21.15 -25.19 -3.30
CA ARG A 32 20.53 -24.44 -2.22
C ARG A 32 19.74 -23.29 -2.82
N ARG A 33 18.41 -23.32 -2.64
CA ARG A 33 17.53 -22.21 -2.99
C ARG A 33 17.05 -21.55 -1.71
N GLU A 34 17.28 -20.26 -1.58
CA GLU A 34 16.62 -19.45 -0.56
C GLU A 34 15.14 -19.41 -0.91
N LYS A 35 14.32 -20.08 -0.10
CA LYS A 35 12.87 -20.03 -0.24
C LYS A 35 12.37 -18.94 0.71
N VAL A 36 11.85 -17.86 0.16
CA VAL A 36 11.12 -16.85 0.95
C VAL A 36 9.84 -17.51 1.44
N VAL A 37 9.86 -17.98 2.68
CA VAL A 37 8.64 -18.45 3.35
C VAL A 37 7.95 -17.20 3.87
N ARG A 38 6.76 -16.88 3.33
CA ARG A 38 5.90 -15.82 3.89
C ARG A 38 5.65 -16.17 5.36
N SER A 39 6.34 -15.49 6.27
CA SER A 39 6.04 -15.59 7.69
C SER A 39 4.66 -14.99 7.93
N SER A 40 3.96 -15.45 8.97
CA SER A 40 2.76 -14.73 9.39
C SER A 40 3.12 -13.28 9.74
N MET A 41 2.16 -12.38 9.51
CA MET A 41 2.33 -10.95 9.75
C MET A 41 2.80 -10.70 11.19
N SER A 42 3.88 -9.93 11.36
CA SER A 42 4.44 -9.61 12.68
C SER A 42 3.40 -8.89 13.57
N MET A 43 3.57 -8.95 14.89
CA MET A 43 2.66 -8.27 15.82
C MET A 43 2.60 -6.76 15.57
N GLU A 44 3.71 -6.15 15.18
CA GLU A 44 3.79 -4.74 14.80
C GLU A 44 3.00 -4.44 13.53
N ALA A 45 3.17 -5.24 12.47
CA ALA A 45 2.45 -5.10 11.21
C ALA A 45 0.94 -5.37 11.35
N ARG A 46 0.52 -6.16 12.34
CA ARG A 46 -0.90 -6.33 12.67
C ARG A 46 -1.49 -5.11 13.36
N ARG A 47 -0.71 -4.42 14.21
CA ARG A 47 -1.15 -3.22 14.94
C ARG A 47 -1.12 -1.97 14.09
N ASN A 48 -0.16 -1.88 13.16
CA ASN A 48 -0.03 -0.78 12.22
C ASN A 48 -0.22 -1.29 10.78
N PRO A 49 -1.42 -1.20 10.20
CA PRO A 49 -1.67 -1.60 8.81
C PRO A 49 -0.85 -0.83 7.76
N MET A 50 -0.27 0.31 8.12
CA MET A 50 0.54 1.18 7.26
C MET A 50 2.05 1.09 7.55
N LEU A 51 2.49 0.09 8.32
CA LEU A 51 3.90 -0.09 8.69
C LEU A 51 4.82 -0.14 7.46
N ALA A 52 4.37 -0.75 6.37
CA ALA A 52 5.13 -0.87 5.15
C ALA A 52 5.35 0.49 4.46
N ALA A 53 4.33 1.36 4.44
CA ALA A 53 4.48 2.74 3.99
C ALA A 53 5.41 3.54 4.91
N GLU A 54 5.26 3.41 6.23
CA GLU A 54 6.16 4.06 7.21
C GLU A 54 7.62 3.67 6.98
N MET A 55 7.92 2.38 6.83
CA MET A 55 9.27 1.88 6.56
C MET A 55 9.80 2.40 5.22
N PHE A 56 8.97 2.37 4.17
CA PHE A 56 9.37 2.83 2.83
C PHE A 56 9.71 4.32 2.84
N LEU A 57 8.83 5.16 3.39
CA LEU A 57 9.03 6.60 3.46
C LEU A 57 10.21 6.97 4.38
N SER A 58 10.39 6.24 5.49
CA SER A 58 11.56 6.41 6.37
C SER A 58 12.87 6.08 5.66
N ARG A 59 12.91 5.05 4.81
CA ARG A 59 14.09 4.71 4.00
C ARG A 59 14.42 5.77 2.95
N LEU A 60 13.43 6.52 2.50
CA LEU A 60 13.62 7.70 1.64
C LEU A 60 14.12 8.94 2.42
N GLY A 61 14.33 8.81 3.74
CA GLY A 61 14.84 9.90 4.58
C GLY A 61 13.77 10.86 5.08
N LEU A 62 12.49 10.53 4.93
CA LEU A 62 11.39 11.34 5.44
C LEU A 62 11.16 11.06 6.93
N SER A 63 10.82 12.10 7.70
CA SER A 63 10.34 11.95 9.08
C SER A 63 8.88 11.51 9.05
N VAL A 64 8.61 10.26 9.42
CA VAL A 64 7.29 9.64 9.27
C VAL A 64 6.88 9.01 10.59
N GLU A 65 5.60 9.13 10.91
CA GLU A 65 5.03 8.54 12.10
C GLU A 65 3.62 8.01 11.80
N SER A 66 3.34 6.78 12.22
CA SER A 66 2.00 6.22 12.12
C SER A 66 1.18 6.48 13.38
N ARG A 67 -0.09 6.85 13.20
CA ARG A 67 -1.11 6.87 14.25
C ARG A 67 -2.24 5.93 13.93
N THR A 68 -2.66 5.16 14.92
CA THR A 68 -3.89 4.36 14.83
C THR A 68 -5.09 5.21 15.22
N GLY A 69 -6.20 5.05 14.51
CA GLY A 69 -7.45 5.74 14.80
C GLY A 69 -7.67 6.96 13.90
N ARG A 70 -8.52 7.88 14.36
CA ARG A 70 -9.00 9.03 13.58
C ARG A 70 -8.67 10.37 14.22
N GLU A 71 -7.76 10.38 15.19
CA GLU A 71 -7.42 11.58 15.97
C GLU A 71 -6.96 12.72 15.06
N TYR A 72 -6.01 12.49 14.16
CA TYR A 72 -5.52 13.51 13.21
C TYR A 72 -6.53 13.93 12.12
N LEU A 73 -7.58 13.16 11.88
CA LEU A 73 -8.69 13.61 11.04
C LEU A 73 -9.62 14.59 11.77
N ILE A 74 -9.76 14.42 13.09
CA ILE A 74 -10.66 15.23 13.94
C ILE A 74 -9.93 16.47 14.46
N GLN A 75 -8.65 16.31 14.77
CA GLN A 75 -7.73 17.30 15.29
C GLN A 75 -6.39 17.16 14.54
N PRO A 76 -6.29 17.78 13.35
CA PRO A 76 -5.06 17.78 12.57
C PRO A 76 -3.87 18.29 13.39
N PRO A 77 -2.63 17.87 13.06
CA PRO A 77 -1.43 18.36 13.72
C PRO A 77 -1.31 19.90 13.58
N GLU A 78 -0.64 20.52 14.54
CA GLU A 78 -0.39 21.97 14.48
C GLU A 78 0.58 22.33 13.34
N GLU A 79 1.55 21.45 13.13
CA GLU A 79 2.59 21.54 12.09
C GLU A 79 2.03 21.26 10.69
N GLU A 80 2.62 21.92 9.70
CA GLU A 80 2.42 21.63 8.28
C GLU A 80 3.13 20.31 7.91
N GLY A 81 2.60 19.60 6.92
CA GLY A 81 3.13 18.31 6.51
C GLY A 81 2.11 17.50 5.72
N LEU A 82 2.39 16.21 5.52
CA LEU A 82 1.50 15.31 4.80
C LEU A 82 0.78 14.36 5.76
N LEU A 83 -0.55 14.37 5.71
CA LEU A 83 -1.40 13.41 6.40
C LEU A 83 -1.90 12.36 5.39
N LEU A 84 -1.33 11.15 5.46
CA LEU A 84 -1.75 10.01 4.65
C LEU A 84 -2.81 9.19 5.40
N VAL A 85 -4.02 9.19 4.89
CA VAL A 85 -5.20 8.57 5.51
C VAL A 85 -5.61 7.34 4.71
N ARG A 86 -5.39 6.17 5.32
CA ARG A 86 -5.77 4.90 4.72
C ARG A 86 -7.28 4.78 4.47
N ASP A 87 -8.10 5.25 5.40
CA ASP A 87 -9.55 5.10 5.34
C ASP A 87 -10.18 6.27 6.11
N LEU A 88 -10.98 7.09 5.42
CA LEU A 88 -11.68 8.23 6.04
C LEU A 88 -12.66 7.79 7.15
N GLY A 89 -13.17 6.56 7.07
CA GLY A 89 -14.13 5.98 7.99
C GLY A 89 -15.52 6.61 7.86
N PRO A 90 -16.32 6.59 8.95
CA PRO A 90 -17.61 7.25 9.00
C PRO A 90 -17.50 8.77 8.78
N PRO A 91 -18.55 9.47 8.31
CA PRO A 91 -18.52 10.92 8.10
C PRO A 91 -17.96 11.71 9.30
N LEU A 92 -17.13 12.72 9.00
CA LEU A 92 -16.67 13.69 9.99
C LEU A 92 -17.79 14.68 10.33
N THR A 93 -17.71 15.30 11.51
CA THR A 93 -18.60 16.42 11.83
C THR A 93 -18.24 17.65 10.99
N GLU A 94 -19.18 18.56 10.75
CA GLU A 94 -18.92 19.82 10.02
C GLU A 94 -17.73 20.61 10.57
N SER A 95 -17.62 20.67 11.90
CA SER A 95 -16.48 21.33 12.55
C SER A 95 -15.17 20.58 12.31
N GLY A 96 -15.20 19.24 12.20
CA GLY A 96 -14.05 18.42 11.87
C GLY A 96 -13.56 18.66 10.44
N VAL A 97 -14.48 18.65 9.46
CA VAL A 97 -14.17 18.98 8.06
C VAL A 97 -13.58 20.39 7.96
N THR A 98 -14.20 21.37 8.64
CA THR A 98 -13.71 22.75 8.64
C THR A 98 -12.31 22.87 9.24
N ARG A 99 -12.03 22.20 10.36
CA ARG A 99 -10.67 22.19 10.95
C ARG A 99 -9.64 21.51 10.05
N LEU A 100 -10.00 20.39 9.42
CA LEU A 100 -9.13 19.67 8.51
C LEU A 100 -8.77 20.53 7.30
N LEU A 101 -9.77 21.14 6.66
CA LEU A 101 -9.54 22.02 5.53
C LEU A 101 -8.79 23.31 5.91
N ALA A 102 -9.01 23.86 7.10
CA ALA A 102 -8.24 25.00 7.60
C ALA A 102 -6.77 24.65 7.91
N TRP A 103 -6.47 23.38 8.24
CA TRP A 103 -5.09 22.90 8.33
C TRP A 103 -4.45 22.79 6.94
N VAL A 104 -5.18 22.23 5.96
CA VAL A 104 -4.72 22.18 4.56
C VAL A 104 -4.47 23.58 4.02
N GLU A 105 -5.38 24.53 4.30
CA GLU A 105 -5.29 25.91 3.84
C GLU A 105 -3.99 26.61 4.28
N ARG A 106 -3.44 26.23 5.45
CA ARG A 106 -2.18 26.75 6.00
C ARG A 106 -0.92 26.03 5.49
N GLY A 107 -1.04 25.11 4.54
CA GLY A 107 0.11 24.36 3.99
C GLY A 107 0.14 22.86 4.33
N GLY A 108 -0.88 22.34 5.01
CA GLY A 108 -1.06 20.90 5.18
C GLY A 108 -1.42 20.20 3.86
N HIS A 109 -0.95 18.98 3.65
CA HIS A 109 -1.30 18.15 2.50
C HIS A 109 -2.08 16.93 2.98
N LEU A 110 -3.29 16.74 2.49
CA LEU A 110 -4.14 15.59 2.82
C LEU A 110 -4.14 14.61 1.65
N VAL A 111 -3.73 13.36 1.89
CA VAL A 111 -3.94 12.26 0.95
C VAL A 111 -4.88 11.26 1.60
N ALA A 112 -6.08 11.07 1.05
CA ALA A 112 -7.10 10.26 1.70
C ALA A 112 -7.81 9.32 0.73
N ALA A 113 -8.10 8.11 1.21
CA ALA A 113 -9.03 7.21 0.54
C ALA A 113 -10.39 7.18 1.25
N PRO A 114 -11.50 7.11 0.50
CA PRO A 114 -12.81 6.81 1.05
C PRO A 114 -12.80 5.48 1.79
N SER A 115 -13.78 5.29 2.67
CA SER A 115 -13.91 4.00 3.35
C SER A 115 -14.31 2.92 2.38
N GLY A 116 -13.70 1.73 2.51
CA GLY A 116 -14.14 0.55 1.76
C GLY A 116 -15.56 0.10 2.10
N GLN A 117 -16.15 0.64 3.18
CA GLN A 117 -17.55 0.44 3.54
C GLN A 117 -18.51 1.45 2.90
N LEU A 118 -17.99 2.56 2.37
CA LEU A 118 -18.78 3.59 1.72
C LEU A 118 -19.13 3.12 0.30
N GLN A 119 -20.42 2.89 0.04
CA GLN A 119 -20.88 2.42 -1.26
C GLN A 119 -21.01 3.58 -2.27
N ALA A 120 -21.20 3.25 -3.55
CA ALA A 120 -21.61 4.23 -4.56
C ALA A 120 -22.86 5.00 -4.12
N GLY A 121 -22.89 6.31 -4.33
CA GLY A 121 -23.91 7.23 -3.80
C GLY A 121 -23.84 7.47 -2.29
N GLY A 122 -22.89 6.84 -1.59
CA GLY A 122 -22.64 7.06 -0.17
C GLY A 122 -22.15 8.48 0.11
N LYS A 123 -22.64 9.06 1.21
CA LYS A 123 -22.32 10.44 1.60
C LYS A 123 -21.19 10.47 2.61
N HIS A 124 -20.24 11.37 2.40
CA HIS A 124 -19.22 11.73 3.38
C HIS A 124 -18.98 13.23 3.31
N ASN A 125 -19.09 13.91 4.44
CA ASN A 125 -19.14 15.39 4.47
C ASN A 125 -17.89 16.05 3.87
N LEU A 126 -16.71 15.42 3.98
CA LEU A 126 -15.50 15.90 3.29
C LEU A 126 -15.63 15.83 1.76
N LEU A 127 -16.20 14.75 1.22
CA LEU A 127 -16.37 14.57 -0.23
C LEU A 127 -17.43 15.54 -0.75
N GLU A 128 -18.55 15.67 -0.05
CA GLU A 128 -19.61 16.64 -0.37
C GLU A 128 -19.08 18.08 -0.35
N ARG A 129 -18.19 18.41 0.59
CA ARG A 129 -17.53 19.73 0.68
C ARG A 129 -16.60 20.03 -0.50
N LEU A 130 -16.18 19.00 -1.23
CA LEU A 130 -15.34 19.09 -2.43
C LEU A 130 -16.16 18.88 -3.71
N GLY A 131 -17.49 18.72 -3.64
CA GLY A 131 -18.31 18.41 -4.81
C GLY A 131 -18.07 17.02 -5.39
N VAL A 132 -17.54 16.09 -4.59
CA VAL A 132 -17.16 14.75 -5.02
C VAL A 132 -18.18 13.72 -4.53
N SER A 133 -18.53 12.78 -5.40
CA SER A 133 -19.35 11.62 -5.09
C SER A 133 -18.67 10.32 -5.52
N LEU A 134 -19.05 9.20 -4.91
CA LEU A 134 -18.63 7.87 -5.35
C LEU A 134 -19.64 7.33 -6.35
N VAL A 135 -19.13 6.86 -7.49
CA VAL A 135 -19.92 6.21 -8.55
C VAL A 135 -19.51 4.75 -8.69
N ASP A 136 -20.44 3.95 -9.21
CA ASP A 136 -20.16 2.56 -9.52
C ASP A 136 -19.10 2.48 -10.63
N PRO A 137 -18.07 1.63 -10.51
CA PRO A 137 -17.11 1.41 -11.58
C PRO A 137 -17.76 1.13 -12.93
N ASP A 138 -18.92 0.45 -12.91
CA ASP A 138 -19.66 0.07 -14.10
C ASP A 138 -20.43 1.22 -14.77
N GLU A 139 -20.73 2.29 -14.03
CA GLU A 139 -21.39 3.50 -14.55
C GLU A 139 -20.39 4.52 -15.09
N ALA A 140 -19.15 4.46 -14.62
CA ALA A 140 -18.05 5.34 -15.06
C ALA A 140 -17.39 4.89 -16.37
N TRP A 141 -17.95 3.90 -17.09
CA TRP A 141 -17.48 3.45 -18.42
C TRP A 141 -18.08 4.28 -19.57
N GLN A 142 -17.92 5.60 -19.55
CA GLN A 142 -17.84 6.31 -20.82
C GLN A 142 -16.42 6.14 -21.35
N GLU A 143 -16.34 5.58 -22.56
CA GLU A 143 -15.15 5.14 -23.28
C GLU A 143 -14.03 6.19 -23.31
N GLU A 144 -13.14 6.15 -22.32
CA GLU A 144 -11.74 6.50 -22.56
C GLU A 144 -10.90 5.33 -22.10
N GLU A 145 -10.16 4.75 -23.05
CA GLU A 145 -9.09 3.81 -22.74
C GLU A 145 -8.30 4.40 -21.58
N THR A 146 -8.30 3.72 -20.44
CA THR A 146 -7.42 4.12 -19.34
C THR A 146 -6.02 4.18 -19.93
N PRO A 147 -5.33 5.34 -19.97
CA PRO A 147 -3.90 5.26 -19.99
C PRO A 147 -3.56 4.47 -18.73
N ALA A 148 -2.93 3.31 -18.91
CA ALA A 148 -2.14 2.74 -17.84
C ALA A 148 -1.34 3.91 -17.28
N LEU A 149 -1.40 4.14 -15.97
CA LEU A 149 -0.62 5.21 -15.36
C LEU A 149 0.83 4.93 -15.74
N ASP A 150 1.33 5.65 -16.75
CA ASP A 150 2.62 5.36 -17.36
C ASP A 150 3.69 5.98 -16.47
N LEU A 151 3.99 5.25 -15.40
CA LEU A 151 5.05 5.57 -14.46
C LEU A 151 6.44 5.27 -15.05
N SER A 152 6.54 4.84 -16.32
CA SER A 152 7.81 4.50 -16.98
C SER A 152 8.78 5.69 -17.08
N GLY A 153 8.29 6.91 -16.90
CA GLY A 153 9.14 8.11 -16.86
C GLY A 153 9.98 8.27 -15.59
N ARG A 154 9.72 7.53 -14.49
CA ARG A 154 10.42 7.78 -13.21
C ARG A 154 10.86 6.55 -12.41
N VAL A 155 10.46 5.34 -12.78
CA VAL A 155 11.11 4.11 -12.29
C VAL A 155 10.94 3.07 -13.39
N ASP A 156 12.02 2.73 -14.10
CA ASP A 156 12.02 1.56 -14.98
C ASP A 156 11.50 0.35 -14.18
N ASP A 157 10.44 -0.30 -14.68
CA ASP A 157 9.89 -1.57 -14.18
C ASP A 157 8.84 -1.56 -13.04
N LEU A 158 8.20 -0.42 -12.73
CA LEU A 158 7.12 -0.39 -11.72
C LEU A 158 5.71 -0.57 -12.34
N GLN A 159 5.25 -1.81 -12.49
CA GLN A 159 3.84 -2.09 -12.81
C GLN A 159 3.01 -2.21 -11.52
N VAL A 160 2.06 -1.30 -11.31
CA VAL A 160 1.15 -1.34 -10.15
C VAL A 160 -0.25 -1.69 -10.63
N GLU A 161 -0.66 -2.94 -10.45
CA GLU A 161 -2.07 -3.34 -10.63
C GLU A 161 -2.82 -3.10 -9.33
N VAL A 162 -3.50 -1.95 -9.25
CA VAL A 162 -4.35 -1.63 -8.11
C VAL A 162 -5.78 -1.99 -8.46
N GLU A 163 -6.37 -2.88 -7.67
CA GLU A 163 -7.82 -3.13 -7.70
C GLU A 163 -8.53 -1.91 -7.09
N MET A 164 -8.97 -1.01 -7.96
CA MET A 164 -9.60 0.26 -7.60
C MET A 164 -11.12 0.05 -7.58
N ALA A 165 -11.65 -0.36 -6.43
CA ALA A 165 -13.06 -0.75 -6.31
C ALA A 165 -14.04 0.42 -6.37
N GLN A 166 -13.58 1.66 -6.20
CA GLN A 166 -14.42 2.85 -6.16
C GLN A 166 -13.94 3.86 -7.21
N ARG A 167 -14.87 4.63 -7.79
CA ARG A 167 -14.53 5.75 -8.68
C ARG A 167 -15.18 7.03 -8.17
N PHE A 168 -14.51 8.15 -8.41
CA PHE A 168 -14.98 9.48 -8.09
C PHE A 168 -15.67 10.09 -9.31
N ALA A 169 -16.72 10.85 -9.06
CA ALA A 169 -17.27 11.81 -9.99
C ALA A 169 -17.32 13.18 -9.30
N PHE A 170 -16.82 14.20 -9.99
CA PHE A 170 -16.90 15.59 -9.58
C PHE A 170 -18.13 16.25 -10.23
N ASP A 171 -18.87 17.05 -9.46
CA ASP A 171 -19.96 17.86 -9.99
C ASP A 171 -19.40 19.14 -10.61
N GLU A 172 -19.40 19.23 -11.94
CA GLU A 172 -18.91 20.40 -12.68
C GLU A 172 -19.66 21.71 -12.33
N ASN A 173 -20.88 21.61 -11.79
CA ASN A 173 -21.66 22.77 -11.35
C ASN A 173 -21.42 23.13 -9.88
N PHE A 174 -20.48 22.44 -9.20
CA PHE A 174 -20.20 22.69 -7.80
C PHE A 174 -19.61 24.09 -7.60
N GLU A 175 -20.31 24.90 -6.80
CA GLU A 175 -19.85 26.23 -6.39
C GLU A 175 -18.75 26.10 -5.31
N GLY A 176 -17.53 25.77 -5.74
CA GLY A 176 -16.39 25.55 -4.85
C GLY A 176 -15.05 25.42 -5.57
N ALA A 177 -14.07 24.79 -4.92
CA ALA A 177 -12.77 24.51 -5.52
C ALA A 177 -12.92 23.41 -6.58
N ALA A 178 -12.50 23.68 -7.81
CA ALA A 178 -12.40 22.68 -8.86
C ALA A 178 -11.11 21.86 -8.72
N PRO A 179 -11.11 20.58 -9.14
CA PRO A 179 -9.91 19.78 -9.15
C PRO A 179 -8.87 20.34 -10.14
N ARG A 180 -7.59 20.32 -9.75
CA ARG A 180 -6.44 20.54 -10.63
C ARG A 180 -6.16 19.31 -11.50
N VAL A 181 -6.42 18.13 -10.95
CA VAL A 181 -6.35 16.85 -11.65
C VAL A 181 -7.64 16.10 -11.43
N GLU A 182 -8.28 15.70 -12.53
CA GLU A 182 -9.54 14.98 -12.55
C GLU A 182 -9.37 13.63 -13.25
N ASP A 183 -9.04 12.60 -12.49
CA ASP A 183 -9.12 11.19 -12.91
C ASP A 183 -10.15 10.50 -11.99
N PRO A 184 -11.03 9.63 -12.51
CA PRO A 184 -11.99 8.89 -11.69
C PRO A 184 -11.38 8.07 -10.54
N ARG A 185 -10.07 7.82 -10.55
CA ARG A 185 -9.34 7.11 -9.47
C ARG A 185 -8.52 8.06 -8.59
N TYR A 186 -8.31 9.30 -9.04
CA TYR A 186 -7.42 10.27 -8.44
C TYR A 186 -7.90 11.69 -8.70
N LEU A 187 -8.31 12.38 -7.64
CA LEU A 187 -8.65 13.80 -7.69
C LEU A 187 -7.67 14.61 -6.84
N GLU A 188 -7.21 15.74 -7.37
CA GLU A 188 -6.37 16.67 -6.61
C GLU A 188 -6.96 18.08 -6.60
N PHE A 189 -7.09 18.67 -5.41
CA PHE A 189 -7.62 20.01 -5.20
C PHE A 189 -6.55 20.92 -4.60
N ALA A 190 -6.47 22.14 -5.15
CA ALA A 190 -5.81 23.26 -4.50
C ALA A 190 -6.62 23.68 -3.27
N TRP A 191 -5.99 23.88 -2.11
CA TRP A 191 -6.70 24.47 -0.99
C TRP A 191 -5.78 25.35 -0.14
N GLY A 192 -5.88 26.67 -0.32
CA GLY A 192 -4.92 27.62 0.24
C GLY A 192 -3.49 27.31 -0.23
N ASP A 193 -2.58 27.18 0.73
CA ASP A 193 -1.17 26.82 0.49
C ASP A 193 -0.93 25.30 0.42
N GLY A 194 -1.95 24.48 0.70
CA GLY A 194 -1.88 23.03 0.71
C GLY A 194 -2.64 22.35 -0.41
N THR A 195 -2.80 21.03 -0.28
CA THR A 195 -3.54 20.20 -1.26
C THR A 195 -4.43 19.17 -0.58
N VAL A 196 -5.56 18.87 -1.22
CA VAL A 196 -6.38 17.70 -0.90
C VAL A 196 -6.34 16.73 -2.06
N THR A 197 -5.82 15.54 -1.82
CA THR A 197 -5.69 14.46 -2.79
C THR A 197 -6.58 13.30 -2.37
N LEU A 198 -7.54 12.94 -3.23
CA LEU A 198 -8.40 11.78 -3.06
C LEU A 198 -7.90 10.65 -3.95
N ILE A 199 -7.69 9.47 -3.36
CA ILE A 199 -7.29 8.24 -4.06
C ILE A 199 -8.35 7.17 -3.87
N SER A 200 -8.70 6.45 -4.93
CA SER A 200 -9.80 5.47 -4.88
C SER A 200 -9.51 4.25 -4.03
N ALA A 201 -8.23 3.91 -3.78
CA ALA A 201 -7.88 2.96 -2.75
C ALA A 201 -6.49 3.23 -2.17
N SER A 202 -6.39 3.08 -0.86
CA SER A 202 -5.14 3.16 -0.11
C SER A 202 -4.39 1.83 -0.03
N GLY A 203 -4.91 0.77 -0.67
CA GLY A 203 -4.37 -0.59 -0.57
C GLY A 203 -2.90 -0.72 -1.02
N VAL A 204 -2.41 0.21 -1.84
CA VAL A 204 -0.99 0.29 -2.23
C VAL A 204 -0.06 0.64 -1.07
N PHE A 205 -0.58 1.28 -0.01
CA PHE A 205 0.19 1.71 1.15
C PHE A 205 0.10 0.75 2.35
N THR A 206 -0.62 -0.36 2.20
CA THR A 206 -0.87 -1.30 3.30
C THR A 206 0.02 -2.53 3.26
N ASN A 207 0.29 -3.09 4.44
CA ASN A 207 1.23 -4.22 4.63
C ASN A 207 0.92 -5.49 3.81
N ASN A 208 -0.31 -5.65 3.35
CA ASN A 208 -0.79 -6.83 2.64
C ASN A 208 -0.58 -6.78 1.12
N ARG A 209 -0.22 -5.63 0.54
CA ARG A 209 0.02 -5.52 -0.92
C ARG A 209 1.45 -5.13 -1.29
N ILE A 210 2.32 -4.83 -0.30
CA ILE A 210 3.75 -4.64 -0.56
C ILE A 210 4.41 -6.03 -0.72
N GLY A 211 4.68 -6.43 -1.97
CA GLY A 211 5.32 -7.70 -2.34
C GLY A 211 4.44 -8.72 -3.08
N GLU A 212 3.19 -8.37 -3.44
CA GLU A 212 2.36 -9.21 -4.34
C GLU A 212 2.61 -8.92 -5.82
N TYR A 213 3.03 -7.70 -6.13
CA TYR A 213 3.81 -7.35 -7.32
C TYR A 213 5.12 -6.75 -6.81
N GLU A 214 6.24 -6.95 -7.50
CA GLU A 214 7.61 -6.66 -7.01
C GLU A 214 7.83 -5.15 -6.70
N HIS A 215 7.25 -4.62 -5.63
CA HIS A 215 7.30 -3.20 -5.24
C HIS A 215 8.47 -2.86 -4.31
N ALA A 216 9.33 -3.84 -4.04
CA ALA A 216 10.54 -3.67 -3.25
C ALA A 216 11.56 -4.74 -3.62
N ARG A 217 11.97 -4.79 -4.89
CA ARG A 217 13.30 -5.32 -5.20
C ARG A 217 14.30 -4.19 -4.95
N LEU A 218 14.89 -4.21 -3.76
CA LEU A 218 16.23 -3.67 -3.52
C LEU A 218 17.22 -4.83 -3.71
#